data_AF-A0A2U3LLZ1-F1
#
_entry.id   AF-A0A2U3LLZ1-F1
#
_cell.length_a   1.000
_cell.length_b   1.000
_cell.length_c   1.000
_cell.angle_alpha   90.00
_cell.angle_beta   90.00
_cell.angle_gamma   90.00
#
_symmetry.space_group_name_H-M   'P 1'
#
loop_
_entity.id
_entity.type
_entity.pdbx_description
1 polymer ?
#
loop_
_entity_poly.entity_id
_entity_poly.type
_entity_poly.pdbx_seq_one_letter_code
_entity_poly.pdbx_strand_id
1 'polypeptide(L)'
;MQGFVGWMGTVFSWLRIGITITLAVWILAVLPMLLFRRARPIAASILMHSSIYTGFTCWWYSFIISYKVLGVVGLAGGLLLCGVGVVPLAIFGAARHGIWTVFWNLILAVALVFGPRILAVFVMYRHAKREETREAQAQAAQPYLSFADD
;
A
#
# COMPACT_ATOMS: atom_id res chain seq x y z
N MET A 1 28.94 -7.91 -16.91
CA MET A 1 27.60 -7.88 -16.27
C MET A 1 27.18 -6.44 -15.86
N GLN A 2 27.38 -5.43 -16.72
CA GLN A 2 27.10 -4.01 -16.36
C GLN A 2 25.77 -3.46 -16.92
N GLY A 3 25.19 -4.07 -17.96
CA GLY A 3 23.95 -3.58 -18.58
C GLY A 3 22.68 -3.83 -17.77
N PHE A 4 22.43 -5.08 -17.38
CA PHE A 4 21.17 -5.49 -16.73
C PHE A 4 20.98 -4.85 -15.34
N VAL A 5 22.02 -4.91 -14.50
CA VAL A 5 21.98 -4.34 -13.15
C VAL A 5 21.94 -2.80 -13.19
N GLY A 6 22.61 -2.19 -14.16
CA GLY A 6 22.59 -0.74 -14.37
C GLY A 6 21.20 -0.24 -14.75
N TRP A 7 20.55 -0.90 -15.72
CA TRP A 7 19.18 -0.58 -16.11
C TRP A 7 18.19 -0.72 -14.94
N MET A 8 18.31 -1.79 -14.13
CA MET A 8 17.50 -1.97 -12.93
C MET A 8 17.68 -0.85 -11.90
N GLY A 9 18.90 -0.34 -11.73
CA GLY A 9 19.19 0.78 -10.84
C GLY A 9 18.59 2.11 -11.33
N THR A 10 18.59 2.34 -12.64
CA THR A 10 17.91 3.49 -13.24
C THR A 10 16.41 3.41 -13.01
N VAL A 11 15.80 2.26 -13.33
CA VAL A 11 14.37 2.00 -13.07
C VAL A 11 14.04 2.26 -11.60
N PHE A 12 14.82 1.71 -10.67
CA PHE A 12 14.62 1.95 -9.24
C PHE A 12 14.68 3.44 -8.84
N SER A 13 15.56 4.22 -9.46
CA SER A 13 15.66 5.67 -9.19
C SER A 13 14.38 6.40 -9.61
N TRP A 14 13.79 6.03 -10.76
CA TRP A 14 12.49 6.54 -11.20
C TRP A 14 11.35 6.12 -10.26
N LEU A 15 11.33 4.86 -9.82
CA LEU A 15 10.32 4.39 -8.86
C LEU A 15 10.44 5.10 -7.50
N ARG A 16 11.66 5.41 -7.05
CA ARG A 16 11.90 6.17 -5.81
C ARG A 16 11.30 7.57 -5.88
N ILE A 17 11.44 8.26 -7.01
CA ILE A 17 10.81 9.56 -7.25
C ILE A 17 9.29 9.40 -7.22
N GLY A 18 8.75 8.38 -7.90
CA GLY A 18 7.32 8.06 -7.89
C GLY A 18 6.76 7.86 -6.48
N ILE A 19 7.42 7.04 -5.64
CA ILE A 19 7.02 6.84 -4.23
C ILE A 19 7.01 8.15 -3.46
N THR A 20 8.01 9.00 -3.67
CA THR A 20 8.13 10.27 -2.96
C THR A 20 6.95 11.19 -3.31
N ILE A 21 6.58 11.23 -4.59
CA ILE A 21 5.40 11.97 -5.07
C ILE A 21 4.12 11.36 -4.50
N THR A 22 3.98 10.03 -4.51
CA THR A 22 2.81 9.35 -3.93
C THR A 22 2.64 9.68 -2.44
N LEU A 23 3.74 9.67 -1.67
CA LEU A 23 3.71 10.04 -0.26
C LEU A 23 3.38 11.51 -0.04
N ALA A 24 3.93 12.40 -0.87
CA ALA A 24 3.58 13.81 -0.84
C ALA A 24 2.08 14.01 -1.10
N VAL A 25 1.51 13.33 -2.11
CA VAL A 25 0.08 13.35 -2.42
C VAL A 25 -0.76 12.81 -1.25
N TRP A 26 -0.29 11.78 -0.54
CA TRP A 26 -1.02 11.30 0.62
C TRP A 26 -1.07 12.31 1.76
N ILE A 27 0.04 12.96 2.04
CA ILE A 27 0.13 13.93 3.13
C ILE A 27 -0.64 15.21 2.76
N LEU A 28 -0.49 15.71 1.54
CA LEU A 28 -1.07 16.98 1.09
C LEU A 28 -2.52 16.88 0.61
N ALA A 29 -2.91 15.77 0.00
CA ALA A 29 -4.25 15.63 -0.57
C ALA A 29 -5.10 14.66 0.25
N VAL A 30 -4.62 13.43 0.48
CA VAL A 30 -5.46 12.38 1.09
C VAL A 30 -5.79 12.69 2.55
N LEU A 31 -4.80 13.11 3.36
CA LEU A 31 -4.99 13.45 4.77
C LEU A 31 -6.02 14.57 5.00
N PRO A 32 -5.92 15.76 4.36
CA PRO A 32 -6.93 16.80 4.53
C PRO A 32 -8.28 16.42 3.90
N MET A 33 -8.27 15.67 2.80
CA MET A 33 -9.50 15.24 2.12
C MET A 33 -10.25 14.14 2.91
N LEU A 34 -9.56 13.40 3.78
CA LEU A 34 -10.16 12.46 4.75
C LEU A 34 -11.01 13.19 5.81
N LEU A 35 -10.61 14.42 6.16
CA LEU A 35 -11.32 15.29 7.09
C LEU A 35 -12.70 15.70 6.52
N PHE A 36 -12.77 15.93 5.20
CA PHE A 36 -14.00 16.31 4.51
C PHE A 36 -14.82 15.09 4.07
N ARG A 37 -15.96 14.86 4.74
CA ARG A 37 -16.85 13.68 4.54
C ARG A 37 -17.30 13.42 3.11
N ARG A 38 -17.35 14.45 2.26
CA ARG A 38 -17.85 14.37 0.87
C ARG A 38 -16.82 13.83 -0.13
N ALA A 39 -15.53 13.89 0.21
CA ALA A 39 -14.42 13.55 -0.70
C ALA A 39 -13.77 12.18 -0.41
N ARG A 40 -14.29 11.46 0.58
CA ARG A 40 -13.79 10.15 1.01
C ARG A 40 -13.81 9.03 -0.04
N PRO A 41 -14.79 8.91 -0.97
CA PRO A 41 -14.73 7.85 -1.99
C PRO A 41 -13.59 8.09 -3.00
N ILE A 42 -13.33 9.34 -3.37
CA ILE A 42 -12.22 9.70 -4.28
C ILE A 42 -10.87 9.45 -3.61
N ALA A 43 -10.74 9.82 -2.33
CA ALA A 43 -9.55 9.55 -1.53
C ALA A 43 -9.26 8.03 -1.41
N ALA A 44 -10.30 7.21 -1.27
CA ALA A 44 -10.16 5.75 -1.22
C ALA A 44 -9.67 5.15 -2.55
N SER A 45 -10.18 5.60 -3.69
CA SER A 45 -9.71 5.14 -5.01
C SER A 45 -8.24 5.52 -5.29
N ILE A 46 -7.82 6.72 -4.87
CA ILE A 46 -6.42 7.17 -4.99
C ILE A 46 -5.50 6.33 -4.10
N LEU A 47 -5.92 6.04 -2.86
CA LEU A 47 -5.18 5.17 -1.93
C LEU A 47 -5.01 3.75 -2.47
N MET A 48 -6.05 3.19 -3.09
CA MET A 48 -6.02 1.83 -3.65
C MET A 48 -5.05 1.72 -4.83
N HIS A 49 -5.09 2.68 -5.78
CA HIS A 49 -4.13 2.73 -6.89
C HIS A 49 -2.70 2.97 -6.40
N SER A 50 -2.54 3.89 -5.45
CA SER A 50 -1.23 4.17 -4.84
C SER A 50 -0.62 2.93 -4.19
N SER A 51 -1.43 2.09 -3.54
CA SER A 51 -0.95 0.86 -2.90
C SER A 51 -0.37 -0.16 -3.88
N ILE A 52 -0.93 -0.27 -5.09
CA ILE A 52 -0.40 -1.16 -6.13
C ILE A 52 0.97 -0.67 -6.59
N TYR A 53 1.11 0.64 -6.83
CA TYR A 53 2.37 1.25 -7.23
C TYR A 53 3.47 1.11 -6.15
N THR A 54 3.14 1.40 -4.89
CA THR A 54 4.05 1.24 -3.77
C THR A 54 4.43 -0.23 -3.56
N GLY A 55 3.48 -1.15 -3.75
CA GLY A 55 3.70 -2.59 -3.69
C GLY A 55 4.69 -3.07 -4.75
N PHE A 56 4.50 -2.65 -6.00
CA PHE A 56 5.41 -2.97 -7.11
C PHE A 56 6.81 -2.41 -6.87
N THR A 57 6.90 -1.18 -6.33
CA THR A 57 8.19 -0.56 -6.01
C THR A 57 8.91 -1.30 -4.89
N CYS A 58 8.20 -1.69 -3.83
CA CYS A 58 8.76 -2.50 -2.74
C CYS A 58 9.24 -3.86 -3.26
N TRP A 59 8.48 -4.47 -4.18
CA TRP A 59 8.84 -5.72 -4.83
C TRP A 59 10.12 -5.57 -5.67
N TRP A 60 10.21 -4.53 -6.50
CA TRP A 60 11.39 -4.24 -7.32
C TRP A 60 12.63 -3.97 -6.48
N TYR A 61 12.49 -3.22 -5.38
CA TYR A 61 13.57 -2.97 -4.43
C TYR A 61 14.09 -4.25 -3.79
N SER A 62 13.16 -5.10 -3.34
CA SER A 62 13.49 -6.40 -2.73
C SER A 62 14.19 -7.33 -3.72
N PHE A 63 13.81 -7.29 -4.99
CA PHE A 63 14.46 -8.05 -6.06
C PHE A 63 15.92 -7.65 -6.23
N ILE A 64 16.21 -6.35 -6.29
CA ILE A 64 17.59 -5.83 -6.42
C ILE A 64 18.43 -6.23 -5.21
N ILE A 65 17.90 -6.09 -3.98
CA ILE A 65 18.62 -6.46 -2.76
C ILE A 65 18.86 -7.97 -2.69
N SER A 66 17.86 -8.79 -2.96
CA SER A 66 17.99 -10.25 -2.99
C SER A 66 19.07 -10.69 -3.99
N TYR A 67 19.11 -10.09 -5.18
CA TYR A 67 20.16 -10.35 -6.17
C TYR A 67 21.55 -9.95 -5.65
N LYS A 68 21.69 -8.80 -5.01
CA LYS A 68 22.99 -8.31 -4.49
C LYS A 68 23.52 -9.12 -3.31
N VAL A 69 22.62 -9.61 -2.45
CA VAL A 69 22.96 -10.26 -1.18
C VAL A 69 23.04 -11.78 -1.33
N LEU A 70 22.03 -12.40 -1.94
CA LEU A 70 21.94 -13.85 -2.09
C LEU A 70 22.32 -14.36 -3.50
N GLY A 71 22.57 -13.47 -4.45
CA GLY A 71 22.88 -13.83 -5.83
C GLY A 71 21.67 -14.35 -6.61
N VAL A 72 21.94 -14.93 -7.79
CA VAL A 72 20.91 -15.42 -8.73
C VAL A 72 20.09 -16.57 -8.14
N VAL A 73 20.72 -17.44 -7.34
CA VAL A 73 20.07 -18.64 -6.79
C VAL A 73 19.03 -18.27 -5.72
N GLY A 74 19.37 -17.36 -4.80
CA GLY A 74 18.41 -16.87 -3.81
C GLY A 74 17.27 -16.06 -4.44
N LEU A 75 17.57 -15.32 -5.50
CA LEU A 75 16.57 -14.60 -6.28
C LEU A 75 15.58 -15.55 -6.98
N ALA A 76 16.09 -16.60 -7.63
CA ALA A 76 15.27 -17.62 -8.29
C ALA A 76 14.35 -18.32 -7.29
N GLY A 77 14.86 -18.67 -6.11
CA GLY A 77 14.05 -19.23 -5.02
C GLY A 77 12.91 -18.30 -4.58
N GLY A 78 13.17 -17.01 -4.45
CA GLY A 78 12.14 -16.03 -4.10
C GLY A 78 11.08 -15.82 -5.18
N LEU A 79 11.49 -15.93 -6.45
CA LEU A 79 10.58 -15.79 -7.59
C LEU A 79 9.66 -17.00 -7.75
N LEU A 80 10.17 -18.20 -7.49
CA LEU A 80 9.40 -19.46 -7.55
C LEU A 80 8.26 -19.50 -6.52
N LEU A 81 8.36 -18.76 -5.42
CA LEU A 81 7.27 -18.54 -4.46
C LEU A 81 6.31 -17.42 -4.94
N CYS A 82 5.84 -17.53 -6.18
CA CYS A 82 4.92 -16.59 -6.84
C CYS A 82 5.36 -15.11 -6.77
N GLY A 83 6.67 -14.83 -6.75
CA GLY A 83 7.22 -13.49 -6.60
C GLY A 83 7.01 -12.85 -5.21
N VAL A 84 6.05 -13.29 -4.41
CA VAL A 84 5.79 -12.75 -3.06
C VAL A 84 6.93 -13.09 -2.10
N GLY A 85 7.58 -14.25 -2.29
CA GLY A 85 8.71 -14.69 -1.48
C GLY A 85 9.96 -13.81 -1.58
N VAL A 86 10.09 -12.98 -2.62
CA VAL A 86 11.27 -12.12 -2.82
C VAL A 86 11.45 -11.10 -1.70
N VAL A 87 10.34 -10.57 -1.16
CA VAL A 87 10.37 -9.55 -0.09
C VAL A 87 10.89 -10.12 1.24
N PRO A 88 10.33 -11.22 1.80
CA PRO A 88 10.87 -11.82 3.01
C PRO A 88 12.29 -12.37 2.82
N LEU A 89 12.64 -12.87 1.63
CA LEU A 89 14.01 -13.27 1.31
C LEU A 89 15.00 -12.10 1.34
N ALA A 90 14.61 -10.93 0.81
CA ALA A 90 15.44 -9.73 0.87
C ALA A 90 15.68 -9.26 2.30
N ILE A 91 14.63 -9.31 3.15
CA ILE A 91 14.70 -8.95 4.56
C ILE A 91 15.64 -9.92 5.31
N PHE A 92 15.46 -11.22 5.09
CA PHE A 92 16.29 -12.25 5.70
C PHE A 92 17.76 -12.13 5.26
N GLY A 93 17.99 -11.90 3.96
CA GLY A 93 19.32 -11.67 3.42
C GLY A 93 20.00 -10.44 4.00
N ALA A 94 19.28 -9.31 4.08
CA ALA A 94 19.81 -8.07 4.65
C ALA A 94 20.18 -8.24 6.13
N ALA A 95 19.37 -8.99 6.90
CA ALA A 95 19.66 -9.31 8.29
C ALA A 95 20.89 -10.23 8.43
N ARG A 96 21.02 -11.26 7.57
CA ARG A 96 22.15 -12.20 7.60
C ARG A 96 23.48 -11.57 7.24
N HIS A 97 23.48 -10.63 6.29
CA HIS A 97 24.69 -9.89 5.88
C HIS A 97 24.96 -8.65 6.75
N GLY A 98 24.16 -8.40 7.80
CA GLY A 98 24.37 -7.31 8.75
C GLY A 98 24.09 -5.91 8.20
N ILE A 99 23.36 -5.80 7.09
CA ILE A 99 23.09 -4.52 6.42
C ILE A 99 21.81 -3.90 7.01
N TRP A 100 21.90 -3.44 8.26
CA TRP A 100 20.76 -2.96 9.06
C TRP A 100 20.00 -1.80 8.43
N THR A 101 20.68 -0.90 7.72
CA THR A 101 20.02 0.21 7.00
C THR A 101 19.06 -0.31 5.94
N VAL A 102 19.46 -1.33 5.18
CA VAL A 102 18.61 -1.94 4.13
C VAL A 102 17.48 -2.74 4.77
N PHE A 103 17.75 -3.45 5.87
CA PHE A 103 16.74 -4.15 6.64
C PHE A 103 15.60 -3.22 7.07
N TRP A 104 15.92 -2.13 7.77
CA TRP A 104 14.90 -1.18 8.24
C TRP A 104 14.16 -0.49 7.09
N ASN A 105 14.86 -0.17 5.99
CA ASN A 105 14.22 0.37 4.79
C ASN A 105 13.22 -0.61 4.17
N LEU A 106 13.53 -1.90 4.12
CA LEU A 106 12.60 -2.92 3.63
C LEU A 106 11.38 -3.06 4.54
N ILE A 107 11.57 -3.04 5.86
CA ILE A 107 10.47 -3.08 6.83
C ILE A 107 9.58 -1.84 6.67
N LEU A 108 10.16 -0.64 6.56
CA LEU A 108 9.42 0.60 6.31
C LEU A 108 8.67 0.56 4.97
N ALA A 109 9.30 0.05 3.90
CA ALA A 109 8.66 -0.10 2.60
C ALA A 109 7.45 -1.06 2.68
N VAL A 110 7.59 -2.18 3.38
CA VAL A 110 6.48 -3.11 3.65
C VAL A 110 5.37 -2.43 4.44
N ALA A 111 5.71 -1.70 5.51
CA ALA A 111 4.74 -0.95 6.29
C ALA A 111 4.00 0.10 5.45
N LEU A 112 4.70 0.78 4.53
CA LEU A 112 4.13 1.74 3.58
C LEU A 112 3.21 1.09 2.53
N VAL A 113 3.36 -0.20 2.24
CA VAL A 113 2.45 -0.94 1.35
C VAL A 113 1.17 -1.33 2.10
N PHE A 114 1.29 -1.79 3.34
CA PHE A 114 0.16 -2.33 4.12
C PHE A 114 -0.61 -1.28 4.93
N GLY A 115 0.07 -0.30 5.52
CA GLY A 115 -0.56 0.82 6.25
C GLY A 115 -1.71 1.53 5.52
N PRO A 116 -1.59 1.87 4.23
CA PRO A 116 -2.63 2.54 3.46
C PRO A 116 -3.78 1.61 3.09
N ARG A 117 -3.50 0.32 2.87
CA ARG A 117 -4.56 -0.69 2.67
C ARG A 117 -5.43 -0.81 3.92
N ILE A 118 -4.80 -0.88 5.08
CA ILE A 118 -5.51 -0.95 6.36
C ILE A 118 -6.32 0.34 6.60
N LEU A 119 -5.73 1.51 6.35
CA LEU A 119 -6.42 2.79 6.44
C LEU A 119 -7.61 2.90 5.48
N ALA A 120 -7.45 2.49 4.22
CA ALA A 120 -8.51 2.50 3.23
C ALA A 120 -9.67 1.57 3.63
N VAL A 121 -9.38 0.33 4.04
CA VAL A 121 -10.39 -0.63 4.52
C VAL A 121 -11.09 -0.09 5.76
N PHE A 122 -10.35 0.51 6.70
CA PHE A 122 -10.93 1.09 7.91
C PHE A 122 -11.89 2.24 7.60
N VAL A 123 -11.53 3.12 6.66
CA VAL A 123 -12.40 4.23 6.23
C VAL A 123 -13.66 3.68 5.55
N MET A 124 -13.52 2.71 4.64
CA MET A 124 -14.67 2.11 3.96
C MET A 124 -15.62 1.40 4.93
N TYR A 125 -15.08 0.64 5.89
CA TYR A 125 -15.88 -0.04 6.92
C TYR A 125 -16.66 0.95 7.78
N ARG A 126 -16.05 2.09 8.16
CA ARG A 126 -16.73 3.17 8.89
C ARG A 126 -17.82 3.87 8.08
N HIS A 127 -17.72 3.87 6.75
CA HIS A 127 -18.75 4.41 5.88
C HIS A 127 -19.95 3.48 5.77
N ALA A 128 -19.71 2.21 5.43
CA ALA A 128 -20.78 1.21 5.31
C ALA A 128 -21.63 1.12 6.59
N LYS A 129 -20.99 1.07 7.77
CA LYS A 129 -21.70 1.01 9.05
C LYS A 129 -22.59 2.25 9.33
N ARG A 130 -22.19 3.43 8.83
CA ARG A 130 -22.98 4.66 8.99
C ARG A 130 -24.19 4.70 8.05
N GLU A 131 -24.10 4.09 6.88
CA GLU A 131 -25.22 3.96 5.95
C GLU A 131 -26.24 2.96 6.49
N GLU A 132 -25.80 1.78 6.94
CA GLU A 132 -26.68 0.79 7.59
C GLU A 132 -27.45 1.38 8.78
N THR A 133 -26.77 2.16 9.64
CA THR A 133 -27.43 2.81 10.79
C THR A 133 -28.49 3.83 10.35
N ARG A 134 -28.26 4.53 9.24
CA ARG A 134 -29.17 5.54 8.70
C ARG A 134 -30.39 4.90 8.04
N GLU A 135 -30.18 3.79 7.33
CA GLU A 135 -31.26 2.98 6.74
C GLU A 135 -32.13 2.33 7.84
N ALA A 136 -31.51 1.76 8.88
CA ALA A 136 -32.23 1.23 10.03
C ALA A 136 -33.07 2.31 10.75
N GLN A 137 -32.56 3.54 10.86
CA GLN A 137 -33.32 4.67 11.40
C GLN A 137 -34.47 5.12 10.49
N ALA A 138 -34.26 5.13 9.16
CA ALA A 138 -35.31 5.48 8.20
C ALA A 138 -36.44 4.44 8.17
N GLN A 139 -36.10 3.15 8.23
CA GLN A 139 -37.08 2.06 8.34
C GLN A 139 -37.82 2.06 9.68
N ALA A 140 -37.13 2.38 10.78
CA ALA A 140 -37.80 2.53 12.08
C ALA A 140 -38.73 3.76 12.15
N ALA A 141 -38.46 4.80 11.34
CA ALA A 141 -39.29 6.00 11.24
C ALA A 141 -40.46 5.87 10.25
N GLN A 142 -40.38 4.94 9.28
CA GLN A 142 -41.43 4.70 8.27
C GLN A 142 -42.82 4.44 8.87
N PRO A 143 -42.96 3.58 9.91
CA PRO A 143 -44.25 3.37 10.56
C PRO A 143 -44.88 4.65 11.13
N TYR A 144 -44.08 5.62 11.59
CA TYR A 144 -44.60 6.86 12.18
C TYR A 144 -45.06 7.89 11.13
N LEU A 145 -44.44 7.87 9.94
CA LEU A 145 -44.82 8.77 8.85
C LEU A 145 -46.15 8.35 8.21
N SER A 146 -46.46 7.04 8.14
CA SER A 146 -47.75 6.59 7.60
C SER A 146 -48.96 6.96 8.45
N PHE A 147 -48.77 7.29 9.74
CA PHE A 147 -49.85 7.77 10.62
C PHE A 147 -49.97 9.29 10.67
N ALA A 148 -49.07 10.03 10.01
CA ALA A 148 -49.08 11.50 9.98
C ALA A 148 -49.88 12.08 8.80
N ASP A 149 -50.21 11.24 7.81
CA ASP A 149 -50.93 11.60 6.59
C ASP A 149 -52.45 11.27 6.67
N ASP A 150 -52.93 10.71 7.80
CA ASP A 150 -54.34 10.44 8.12
C ASP A 150 -54.98 11.56 8.98
#